data_AF-A0A8K0MFH1-F1
#
_entry.id   AF-A0A8K0MFH1-F1
#
_cell.length_a   1.000
_cell.length_b   1.000
_cell.length_c   1.000
_cell.angle_alpha   90.00
_cell.angle_beta   90.00
_cell.angle_gamma   90.00
#
_symmetry.space_group_name_H-M   'P 1'
#
loop_
_entity.id
_entity.type
_entity.pdbx_description
1 polymer ?
#
loop_
_entity_poly.entity_id
_entity_poly.type
_entity_poly.pdbx_seq_one_letter_code
_entity_poly.pdbx_strand_id
1 'polypeptide(L)'
;MATSEAEPTHEELLGSKNWDGLLDPLNLDLRKLILRCGDFCQATYDAFNNDQNSRFCGSSRYGKSSFFQKVMLQNGSDYQVDSFLYGTAKVSVPEALILHSRSRESWDRESNWIGYIAVTTDDVSRAIGRREIYVAWRGTTRDYEWVNVLGADLESAKPLLRRSIAIENRGDGSSSSSDDDGELKLQNILVEDKVKERERVEKREIL
;
A
#
# COMPACT_ATOMS: atom_id res chain seq x y z
N MET A 1 6.50 -36.89 -26.44
CA MET A 1 5.21 -36.18 -26.56
C MET A 1 5.22 -35.10 -25.50
N ALA A 2 5.42 -33.84 -25.88
CA ALA A 2 5.29 -32.74 -24.94
C ALA A 2 3.79 -32.55 -24.65
N THR A 3 3.39 -32.80 -23.42
CA THR A 3 2.06 -32.42 -22.92
C THR A 3 1.95 -30.91 -23.07
N SER A 4 1.01 -30.41 -23.88
CA SER A 4 0.63 -29.01 -23.84
C SER A 4 -0.09 -28.79 -22.51
N GLU A 5 0.66 -28.45 -21.47
CA GLU A 5 0.05 -27.94 -20.24
C GLU A 5 -0.77 -26.71 -20.61
N ALA A 6 -2.05 -26.75 -20.29
CA ALA A 6 -2.94 -25.62 -20.52
C ALA A 6 -2.41 -24.41 -19.75
N GLU A 7 -2.44 -23.24 -20.38
CA GLU A 7 -2.01 -22.00 -19.72
C GLU A 7 -2.85 -21.78 -18.45
N PRO A 8 -2.23 -21.43 -17.30
CA PRO A 8 -2.94 -21.24 -16.06
C PRO A 8 -3.92 -20.07 -16.18
N THR A 9 -5.08 -20.20 -15.55
CA THR A 9 -6.04 -19.09 -15.50
C THR A 9 -5.50 -17.95 -14.64
N HIS A 10 -6.04 -16.75 -14.80
CA HIS A 10 -5.63 -15.61 -13.97
C HIS A 10 -5.88 -15.87 -12.48
N GLU A 11 -6.97 -16.54 -12.13
CA GLU A 11 -7.29 -16.91 -10.76
C GLU A 11 -6.27 -17.89 -10.18
N GLU A 12 -5.79 -18.85 -10.99
CA GLU A 12 -4.73 -19.78 -10.59
C GLU A 12 -3.39 -19.06 -10.38
N LEU A 13 -3.05 -18.10 -11.25
CA LEU A 13 -1.90 -17.22 -11.06
C LEU A 13 -2.00 -16.39 -9.78
N LEU A 14 -3.22 -16.01 -9.38
CA LEU A 14 -3.51 -15.34 -8.10
C LEU A 14 -3.63 -16.29 -6.90
N GLY A 15 -3.38 -17.60 -7.10
CA GLY A 15 -3.28 -18.57 -6.01
C GLY A 15 -4.59 -19.28 -5.65
N SER A 16 -5.62 -19.25 -6.51
CA SER A 16 -6.90 -19.96 -6.26
C SER A 16 -6.72 -21.47 -6.01
N LYS A 17 -5.63 -22.05 -6.53
CA LYS A 17 -5.22 -23.45 -6.30
C LYS A 17 -3.86 -23.56 -5.61
N ASN A 18 -3.51 -22.59 -4.77
CA ASN A 18 -2.22 -22.55 -4.04
C ASN A 18 -0.98 -22.70 -4.94
N TRP A 19 -1.06 -22.21 -6.18
CA TRP A 19 -0.02 -22.35 -7.21
C TRP A 19 0.44 -23.80 -7.47
N ASP A 20 -0.45 -24.78 -7.27
CA ASP A 20 -0.16 -26.20 -7.55
C ASP A 20 0.33 -26.40 -8.99
N GLY A 21 1.45 -27.09 -9.14
CA GLY A 21 2.12 -27.30 -10.43
C GLY A 21 2.76 -26.07 -11.09
N LEU A 22 2.70 -24.87 -10.47
CA LEU A 22 3.24 -23.64 -11.07
C LEU A 22 4.62 -23.21 -10.55
N LEU A 23 5.10 -23.82 -9.47
CA LEU A 23 6.31 -23.38 -8.77
C LEU A 23 7.58 -24.14 -9.19
N ASP A 24 7.46 -25.41 -9.58
CA ASP A 24 8.60 -26.26 -9.95
C ASP A 24 8.29 -27.16 -11.17
N PRO A 25 8.74 -26.80 -12.39
CA PRO A 25 9.48 -25.58 -12.71
C PRO A 25 8.59 -24.33 -12.65
N LEU A 26 9.17 -23.18 -12.28
CA LEU A 26 8.42 -21.93 -12.17
C LEU A 26 7.79 -21.53 -13.51
N ASN A 27 6.45 -21.57 -13.58
CA ASN A 27 5.66 -21.16 -14.73
C ASN A 27 6.01 -19.73 -15.15
N LEU A 28 6.11 -19.48 -16.46
CA LEU A 28 6.57 -18.20 -17.00
C LEU A 28 5.61 -17.04 -16.72
N ASP A 29 4.30 -17.26 -16.74
CA ASP A 29 3.32 -16.20 -16.48
C ASP A 29 3.22 -15.88 -14.99
N LEU A 30 3.37 -16.91 -14.13
CA LEU A 30 3.54 -16.70 -12.70
C LEU A 30 4.81 -15.91 -12.40
N ARG A 31 5.93 -16.22 -13.07
CA ARG A 31 7.18 -15.44 -12.93
C ARG A 31 6.98 -13.98 -13.32
N LYS A 32 6.34 -13.69 -14.46
CA LYS A 32 6.05 -12.31 -14.91
C LYS A 32 5.18 -11.58 -13.89
N LEU A 33 4.17 -12.24 -13.33
CA LEU A 33 3.30 -11.65 -12.31
C LEU A 33 4.10 -11.32 -11.03
N ILE A 34 4.90 -12.25 -10.53
CA ILE A 34 5.75 -12.04 -9.35
C ILE A 34 6.71 -10.87 -9.57
N LEU A 35 7.40 -10.83 -10.72
CA LEU A 35 8.33 -9.75 -11.05
C LEU A 35 7.61 -8.40 -11.12
N ARG A 36 6.45 -8.33 -11.77
CA ARG A 36 5.64 -7.10 -11.81
C ARG A 36 5.23 -6.61 -10.43
N CYS A 37 4.78 -7.51 -9.55
CA CYS A 37 4.47 -7.18 -8.16
C CYS A 37 5.71 -6.68 -7.41
N GLY A 38 6.87 -7.31 -7.64
CA GLY A 38 8.16 -6.86 -7.13
C GLY A 38 8.53 -5.46 -7.59
N ASP A 39 8.34 -5.15 -8.87
CA ASP A 39 8.62 -3.83 -9.43
C ASP A 39 7.71 -2.74 -8.83
N PHE A 40 6.43 -3.05 -8.54
CA PHE A 40 5.56 -2.14 -7.79
C PHE A 40 6.05 -1.88 -6.36
N CYS A 41 6.55 -2.92 -5.68
CA CYS A 41 7.17 -2.74 -4.38
C CYS A 41 8.44 -1.87 -4.49
N GLN A 42 9.30 -2.12 -5.47
CA GLN A 42 10.55 -1.37 -5.67
C GLN A 42 10.29 0.10 -5.99
N ALA A 43 9.26 0.41 -6.79
CA ALA A 43 8.84 1.77 -7.09
C ALA A 43 8.54 2.60 -5.84
N THR A 44 8.17 1.95 -4.72
CA THR A 44 8.02 2.65 -3.44
C THR A 44 9.35 3.19 -2.90
N TYR A 45 10.41 2.39 -2.96
CA TYR A 45 11.73 2.81 -2.50
C TYR A 45 12.32 3.91 -3.38
N ASP A 46 12.18 3.76 -4.70
CA ASP A 46 12.73 4.71 -5.66
C ASP A 46 12.05 6.09 -5.55
N ALA A 47 10.76 6.11 -5.25
CA ALA A 47 9.99 7.33 -5.06
C ALA A 47 10.11 7.94 -3.65
N PHE A 48 10.56 7.22 -2.63
CA PHE A 48 10.50 7.70 -1.25
C PHE A 48 11.62 8.68 -0.89
N ASN A 49 11.25 9.89 -0.44
CA ASN A 49 12.21 10.91 -0.03
C ASN A 49 12.78 10.64 1.38
N ASN A 50 13.94 9.98 1.44
CA ASN A 50 14.64 9.69 2.69
C ASN A 50 15.69 10.75 3.09
N ASP A 51 15.80 11.87 2.38
CA ASP A 51 16.75 12.94 2.74
C ASP A 51 16.21 13.75 3.92
N GLN A 52 16.81 13.58 5.10
CA GLN A 52 16.41 14.29 6.32
C GLN A 52 16.65 15.80 6.26
N ASN A 53 17.49 16.29 5.34
CA ASN A 53 17.71 17.72 5.15
C ASN A 53 16.63 18.34 4.27
N SER A 54 15.90 17.52 3.51
CA SER A 54 14.76 17.97 2.72
C SER A 54 13.60 18.30 3.65
N ARG A 55 12.96 19.45 3.41
CA ARG A 55 11.66 19.80 4.04
C ARG A 55 10.54 18.82 3.67
N PHE A 56 10.75 18.01 2.63
CA PHE A 56 9.84 16.95 2.14
C PHE A 56 10.29 15.55 2.52
N CYS A 57 11.20 15.40 3.51
CA CYS A 57 11.56 14.09 4.04
C CYS A 57 10.30 13.31 4.45
N GLY A 58 10.22 12.04 4.07
CA GLY A 58 9.07 11.19 4.37
C GLY A 58 7.95 11.24 3.33
N SER A 59 8.02 12.08 2.29
CA SER A 59 7.02 12.10 1.21
C SER A 59 7.41 11.22 0.02
N SER A 60 6.50 11.05 -0.95
CA SER A 60 6.89 10.70 -2.32
C SER A 60 7.63 11.87 -2.97
N ARG A 61 8.67 11.58 -3.76
CA ARG A 61 9.40 12.52 -4.62
C ARG A 61 8.58 12.95 -5.84
N TYR A 62 7.60 12.14 -6.24
CA TYR A 62 6.88 12.28 -7.50
C TYR A 62 5.37 12.36 -7.29
N GLY A 63 4.70 13.19 -8.09
CA GLY A 63 3.24 13.24 -8.14
C GLY A 63 2.65 12.09 -8.97
N LYS A 64 1.40 11.71 -8.67
CA LYS A 64 0.68 10.56 -9.23
C LYS A 64 0.78 10.44 -10.76
N SER A 65 0.54 11.52 -11.49
CA SER A 65 0.52 11.54 -12.97
C SER A 65 1.85 11.22 -13.62
N SER A 66 2.96 11.49 -12.92
CA SER A 66 4.32 11.24 -13.42
C SER A 66 5.02 10.07 -12.72
N PHE A 67 4.33 9.40 -11.79
CA PHE A 67 4.95 8.50 -10.84
C PHE A 67 5.70 7.36 -11.54
N PHE A 68 5.00 6.55 -12.35
CA PHE A 68 5.59 5.39 -13.02
C PHE A 68 6.66 5.77 -14.04
N GLN A 69 6.50 6.90 -14.72
CA GLN A 69 7.51 7.42 -15.63
C GLN A 69 8.81 7.79 -14.90
N LYS A 70 8.70 8.46 -13.74
CA LYS A 70 9.88 8.95 -13.00
C LYS A 70 10.61 7.86 -12.22
N VAL A 71 9.93 6.79 -11.83
CA VAL A 71 10.56 5.57 -11.30
C VAL A 71 10.99 4.60 -12.41
N MET A 72 10.81 4.96 -13.68
CA MET A 72 11.19 4.16 -14.85
C MET A 72 10.60 2.74 -14.85
N LEU A 73 9.35 2.61 -14.38
CA LEU A 73 8.66 1.32 -14.33
C LEU A 73 8.41 0.80 -15.76
N GLN A 74 8.82 -0.44 -16.03
CA GLN A 74 8.54 -1.10 -17.30
C GLN A 74 7.03 -1.27 -17.49
N ASN A 75 6.53 -0.90 -18.67
CA ASN A 75 5.09 -0.86 -18.97
C ASN A 75 4.29 0.03 -18.00
N GLY A 76 4.93 1.04 -17.40
CA GLY A 76 4.28 1.95 -16.46
C GLY A 76 3.11 2.75 -17.05
N SER A 77 3.03 2.88 -18.38
CA SER A 77 1.89 3.48 -19.10
C SER A 77 0.60 2.67 -18.97
N ASP A 78 0.70 1.39 -18.63
CA ASP A 78 -0.46 0.50 -18.51
C ASP A 78 -1.21 0.75 -17.20
N TYR A 79 -0.61 1.51 -16.29
CA TYR A 79 -1.11 1.78 -14.95
C TYR A 79 -1.16 3.27 -14.66
N GLN A 80 -2.06 3.65 -13.76
CA GLN A 80 -2.15 4.97 -13.17
C GLN A 80 -2.16 4.86 -11.64
N VAL A 81 -1.54 5.82 -10.97
CA VAL A 81 -1.65 5.92 -9.52
C VAL A 81 -2.97 6.62 -9.19
N ASP A 82 -3.90 5.87 -8.60
CA ASP A 82 -5.18 6.41 -8.15
C ASP A 82 -4.99 7.22 -6.86
N SER A 83 -4.29 6.65 -5.88
CA SER A 83 -4.19 7.20 -4.53
C SER A 83 -2.81 7.00 -3.92
N PHE A 84 -2.37 7.96 -3.11
CA PHE A 84 -1.21 7.79 -2.24
C PHE A 84 -1.69 7.45 -0.83
N LEU A 85 -0.92 6.60 -0.16
CA LEU A 85 -1.19 6.11 1.18
C LEU A 85 -0.22 6.78 2.14
N TYR A 86 -0.75 7.29 3.25
CA TYR A 86 0.04 7.91 4.31
C TYR A 86 -0.24 7.20 5.63
N GLY A 87 0.82 7.01 6.41
CA GLY A 87 0.76 6.37 7.72
C GLY A 87 1.35 7.27 8.79
N THR A 88 0.76 7.22 9.97
CA THR A 88 1.26 7.83 11.20
C THR A 88 1.27 6.80 12.31
N ALA A 89 2.05 7.04 13.36
CA ALA A 89 2.09 6.19 14.55
C ALA A 89 1.94 7.08 15.79
N LYS A 90 1.05 6.65 16.70
CA LYS A 90 0.78 7.36 17.96
C LYS A 90 1.78 7.02 19.07
N VAL A 91 2.55 5.96 18.89
CA VAL A 91 3.64 5.55 19.78
C VAL A 91 4.97 5.96 19.16
N SER A 92 5.99 6.12 20.00
CA SER A 92 7.37 6.31 19.52
C SER A 92 7.79 5.08 18.72
N VAL A 93 7.55 5.12 17.41
CA VAL A 93 8.05 4.12 16.49
C VAL A 93 9.51 4.43 16.20
N PRO A 94 10.33 3.41 15.91
CA PRO A 94 11.67 3.66 15.40
C PRO A 94 11.61 4.60 14.19
N GLU A 95 12.56 5.53 14.06
CA GLU A 95 12.69 6.47 12.92
C GLU A 95 12.68 5.77 11.54
N ALA A 96 12.88 4.46 11.54
CA ALA A 96 12.70 3.51 10.45
C ALA A 96 11.33 3.57 9.75
N LEU A 97 10.25 3.69 10.53
CA LEU A 97 8.88 3.59 10.02
C LEU A 97 8.36 4.96 9.59
N ILE A 98 8.70 5.99 10.36
CA ILE A 98 8.32 7.38 10.14
C ILE A 98 9.58 8.24 10.28
N LEU A 99 9.96 8.85 9.16
CA LEU A 99 11.12 9.72 9.03
C LEU A 99 10.70 11.18 9.21
N HIS A 100 11.32 11.86 10.16
CA HIS A 100 11.10 13.26 10.41
C HIS A 100 12.14 14.13 9.69
N SER A 101 11.68 15.21 9.06
CA SER A 101 12.56 16.24 8.50
C SER A 101 13.30 16.98 9.63
N ARG A 102 14.58 17.29 9.41
CA ARG A 102 15.36 18.18 10.30
C ARG A 102 15.08 19.65 10.05
N SER A 103 14.34 19.97 8.98
CA SER A 103 13.90 21.34 8.70
C SER A 103 12.80 21.78 9.66
N ARG A 104 12.84 23.05 10.07
CA ARG A 104 11.76 23.68 10.85
C ARG A 104 10.48 23.87 10.02
N GLU A 105 10.60 23.86 8.69
CA GLU A 105 9.51 24.00 7.72
C GLU A 105 9.06 22.64 7.17
N SER A 106 9.02 21.60 8.01
CA SER A 106 8.60 20.26 7.58
C SER A 106 7.19 20.26 7.01
N TRP A 107 6.99 19.55 5.89
CA TRP A 107 5.68 19.41 5.25
C TRP A 107 4.65 18.66 6.11
N ASP A 108 5.12 17.70 6.89
CA ASP A 108 4.36 16.96 7.89
C ASP A 108 5.32 16.57 9.02
N ARG A 109 4.81 16.52 10.26
CA ARG A 109 5.60 16.17 11.44
C ARG A 109 5.32 14.76 11.94
N GLU A 110 4.21 14.15 11.52
CA GLU A 110 3.69 12.93 12.14
C GLU A 110 3.41 11.82 11.13
N SER A 111 3.34 12.14 9.83
CA SER A 111 2.98 11.16 8.79
C SER A 111 4.03 11.04 7.70
N ASN A 112 4.21 9.80 7.23
CA ASN A 112 5.02 9.49 6.07
C ASN A 112 4.16 8.90 4.96
N TRP A 113 4.63 9.08 3.73
CA TRP A 113 4.18 8.31 2.59
C TRP A 113 4.61 6.85 2.75
N ILE A 114 3.63 5.95 2.70
CA ILE A 114 3.80 4.51 2.95
C ILE A 114 3.40 3.66 1.75
N GLY A 115 3.04 4.25 0.62
CA GLY A 115 2.66 3.48 -0.55
C GLY A 115 1.64 4.15 -1.45
N TYR A 116 1.05 3.35 -2.33
CA TYR A 116 0.10 3.84 -3.33
C TYR A 116 -0.83 2.74 -3.83
N ILE A 117 -1.91 3.16 -4.47
CA ILE A 117 -2.84 2.30 -5.21
C ILE A 117 -2.58 2.49 -6.71
N ALA A 118 -2.19 1.42 -7.38
CA ALA A 118 -2.06 1.37 -8.83
C ALA A 118 -3.28 0.71 -9.44
N VAL A 119 -3.74 1.25 -10.56
CA VAL A 119 -4.90 0.75 -11.27
C VAL A 119 -4.55 0.69 -12.74
N THR A 120 -4.91 -0.39 -13.44
CA THR A 120 -4.77 -0.45 -14.91
C THR A 120 -5.51 0.72 -15.58
N THR A 121 -5.03 1.22 -16.71
CA THR A 121 -5.77 2.22 -17.51
C THR A 121 -7.02 1.61 -18.14
N ASP A 122 -7.97 2.45 -18.55
CA ASP A 122 -9.24 1.96 -19.13
C ASP A 122 -9.03 1.14 -20.41
N ASP A 123 -8.08 1.53 -21.25
CA ASP A 123 -7.76 0.81 -22.48
C ASP A 123 -7.15 -0.56 -22.17
N VAL A 124 -6.23 -0.63 -21.21
CA VAL A 124 -5.64 -1.90 -20.76
C VAL A 124 -6.70 -2.78 -20.14
N SER A 125 -7.53 -2.25 -19.22
CA SER A 125 -8.60 -3.00 -18.58
C SER A 125 -9.61 -3.57 -19.58
N ARG A 126 -9.93 -2.81 -20.63
CA ARG A 126 -10.82 -3.27 -21.70
C ARG A 126 -10.16 -4.38 -22.53
N ALA A 127 -8.87 -4.25 -22.83
CA ALA A 127 -8.12 -5.26 -23.59
C ALA A 127 -7.99 -6.59 -22.83
N ILE A 128 -7.76 -6.55 -21.51
CA ILE A 128 -7.60 -7.76 -20.69
C ILE A 128 -8.92 -8.28 -20.09
N GLY A 129 -10.02 -7.55 -20.28
CA GLY A 129 -11.36 -7.90 -19.79
C GLY A 129 -11.56 -7.75 -18.27
N ARG A 130 -10.65 -7.06 -17.56
CA ARG A 130 -10.71 -6.87 -16.10
C ARG A 130 -9.97 -5.62 -15.64
N ARG A 131 -10.31 -5.10 -14.46
CA ARG A 131 -9.57 -4.03 -13.78
C ARG A 131 -8.63 -4.64 -12.75
N GLU A 132 -7.33 -4.55 -12.99
CA GLU A 132 -6.34 -4.90 -11.97
C GLU A 132 -6.10 -3.70 -11.05
N ILE A 133 -6.12 -3.94 -9.73
CA ILE A 133 -5.85 -2.96 -8.68
C ILE A 133 -4.76 -3.54 -7.78
N TYR A 134 -3.68 -2.80 -7.61
CA TYR A 134 -2.55 -3.18 -6.76
C TYR A 134 -2.40 -2.16 -5.63
N VAL A 135 -2.24 -2.66 -4.41
CA VAL A 135 -1.91 -1.84 -3.24
C VAL A 135 -0.46 -2.11 -2.89
N ALA A 136 0.42 -1.18 -3.22
CA ALA A 136 1.86 -1.29 -2.98
C ALA A 136 2.21 -0.58 -1.68
N TRP A 137 2.75 -1.33 -0.72
CA TRP A 137 3.21 -0.82 0.56
C TRP A 137 4.73 -0.66 0.55
N ARG A 138 5.20 0.50 1.02
CA ARG A 138 6.60 0.80 1.22
C ARG A 138 7.11 0.01 2.43
N GLY A 139 8.20 -0.72 2.25
CA GLY A 139 8.90 -1.35 3.37
C GLY A 139 9.86 -0.40 4.10
N THR A 140 10.79 -1.01 4.81
CA THR A 140 11.79 -0.36 5.69
C THR A 140 13.01 0.12 4.92
N THR A 141 13.52 1.31 5.22
CA THR A 141 14.55 1.98 4.39
C THR A 141 15.96 1.97 4.98
N ARG A 142 16.18 1.73 6.29
CA ARG A 142 17.54 1.73 6.87
C ARG A 142 18.02 0.33 7.28
N ASP A 143 19.29 0.07 7.00
CA ASP A 143 19.99 -1.21 7.28
C ASP A 143 20.22 -1.52 8.77
N TYR A 144 19.89 -0.61 9.70
CA TYR A 144 20.06 -0.83 11.16
C TYR A 144 18.86 -1.53 11.84
N GLU A 145 17.91 -2.05 11.06
CA GLU A 145 16.53 -2.27 11.52
C GLU A 145 16.14 -3.72 11.87
N TRP A 146 17.02 -4.71 11.82
CA TRP A 146 16.66 -6.05 12.33
C TRP A 146 16.62 -6.11 13.87
N VAL A 147 17.19 -5.13 14.56
CA VAL A 147 17.28 -5.14 16.04
C VAL A 147 16.03 -4.57 16.72
N ASN A 148 15.26 -3.70 16.05
CA ASN A 148 14.15 -2.95 16.69
C ASN A 148 12.73 -3.43 16.33
N VAL A 149 12.55 -4.25 15.29
CA VAL A 149 11.23 -4.86 14.99
C VAL A 149 10.86 -5.91 16.05
N LEU A 150 11.85 -6.45 16.77
CA LEU A 150 11.70 -7.53 17.76
C LEU A 150 11.22 -7.07 19.15
N GLY A 151 11.08 -5.76 19.39
CA GLY A 151 10.72 -5.19 20.69
C GLY A 151 9.25 -4.75 20.83
N ALA A 152 8.39 -5.06 19.86
CA ALA A 152 6.99 -4.65 19.88
C ALA A 152 6.17 -5.52 20.84
N ASP A 153 5.39 -4.88 21.70
CA ASP A 153 4.44 -5.56 22.57
C ASP A 153 3.27 -6.16 21.76
N LEU A 154 2.80 -7.33 22.20
CA LEU A 154 1.64 -7.99 21.59
C LEU A 154 0.37 -7.26 21.97
N GLU A 155 -0.35 -6.76 20.97
CA GLU A 155 -1.66 -6.13 21.13
C GLU A 155 -2.76 -6.97 20.49
N SER A 156 -3.97 -6.86 21.04
CA SER A 156 -5.12 -7.63 20.56
C SER A 156 -5.58 -7.14 19.18
N ALA A 157 -5.58 -8.03 18.18
CA ALA A 157 -6.15 -7.76 16.85
C ALA A 157 -7.69 -7.85 16.80
N LYS A 158 -8.37 -8.20 17.91
CA LYS A 158 -9.84 -8.36 17.98
C LYS A 158 -10.62 -7.15 17.42
N PRO A 159 -10.21 -5.88 17.65
CA PRO A 159 -10.91 -4.73 17.08
C PRO A 159 -10.90 -4.69 15.54
N LEU A 160 -9.86 -5.24 14.90
CA LEU A 160 -9.74 -5.30 13.44
C LEU A 160 -10.63 -6.40 12.83
N LEU A 161 -10.82 -7.49 13.57
CA LEU A 161 -11.59 -8.66 13.12
C LEU A 161 -13.10 -8.52 13.39
N ARG A 162 -13.53 -7.61 14.27
CA ARG A 162 -14.95 -7.48 14.68
C ARG A 162 -15.88 -7.00 13.56
N ARG A 163 -15.36 -6.45 12.46
CA ARG A 163 -16.17 -5.90 11.36
C ARG A 163 -16.56 -6.96 10.30
N SER A 164 -15.92 -8.13 10.26
CA SER A 164 -16.24 -9.18 9.28
C SER A 164 -17.38 -10.12 9.72
N ILE A 165 -17.65 -10.26 11.02
CA ILE A 165 -18.67 -11.19 11.54
C ILE A 165 -20.11 -10.60 11.48
N ALA A 166 -20.24 -9.28 11.35
CA ALA A 166 -21.56 -8.61 11.36
C ALA A 166 -22.35 -8.69 10.04
N ILE A 167 -21.80 -9.32 8.99
CA ILE A 167 -22.49 -9.47 7.69
C ILE A 167 -23.25 -10.82 7.59
N GLU A 168 -22.94 -11.82 8.42
CA GLU A 168 -23.58 -13.16 8.30
C GLU A 168 -24.74 -13.44 9.28
N ASN A 169 -24.98 -12.63 10.30
CA ASN A 169 -26.06 -12.89 11.26
C ASN A 169 -27.07 -11.74 11.34
N ARG A 170 -27.91 -11.61 10.30
CA ARG A 170 -29.27 -11.07 10.46
C ARG A 170 -30.26 -12.22 10.47
N GLY A 171 -30.31 -12.93 11.59
CA GLY A 171 -31.31 -13.94 11.93
C GLY A 171 -31.35 -14.10 13.45
N ASP A 172 -32.40 -13.53 14.04
CA ASP A 172 -32.98 -13.73 15.38
C ASP A 172 -32.12 -14.12 16.59
N GLY A 173 -32.28 -13.36 17.69
CA GLY A 173 -32.12 -13.90 19.04
C GLY A 173 -31.56 -12.93 20.08
N SER A 174 -32.43 -12.45 20.96
CA SER A 174 -32.13 -11.64 22.14
C SER A 174 -31.32 -12.40 23.21
N SER A 175 -30.29 -11.79 23.81
CA SER A 175 -30.22 -11.51 25.27
C SER A 175 -28.85 -10.97 25.74
N SER A 176 -28.94 -9.86 26.48
CA SER A 176 -28.14 -9.43 27.65
C SER A 176 -26.74 -10.04 27.92
N SER A 177 -25.71 -9.18 27.92
CA SER A 177 -24.98 -8.83 29.15
C SER A 177 -24.10 -7.58 28.94
N SER A 178 -24.12 -6.71 29.94
CA SER A 178 -23.24 -5.58 30.15
C SER A 178 -21.77 -5.98 30.03
N ASP A 179 -20.94 -5.09 29.46
CA ASP A 179 -19.66 -4.67 30.04
C ASP A 179 -18.92 -3.66 29.15
N ASP A 180 -18.53 -2.58 29.83
CA ASP A 180 -17.38 -1.69 29.62
C ASP A 180 -17.33 -0.79 28.38
N ASP A 181 -17.64 0.48 28.64
CA ASP A 181 -17.58 1.62 27.73
C ASP A 181 -16.12 2.08 27.53
N GLY A 182 -15.26 1.17 27.09
CA GLY A 182 -13.96 1.53 26.54
C GLY A 182 -14.18 2.08 25.14
N GLU A 183 -14.22 3.41 24.98
CA GLU A 183 -14.27 4.09 23.69
C GLU A 183 -13.01 3.75 22.87
N LEU A 184 -13.05 2.62 22.16
CA LEU A 184 -12.04 2.19 21.23
C LEU A 184 -12.10 3.12 20.01
N LYS A 185 -11.30 4.17 20.05
CA LYS A 185 -11.01 5.02 18.89
C LYS A 185 -10.44 4.14 17.78
N LEU A 186 -11.30 3.79 16.83
CA LEU A 186 -10.94 3.18 15.56
C LEU A 186 -9.74 3.96 14.98
N GLN A 187 -8.64 3.24 14.77
CA GLN A 187 -7.44 3.80 14.17
C GLN A 187 -7.69 3.90 12.68
N ASN A 188 -8.07 5.10 12.23
CA ASN A 188 -8.25 5.39 10.82
C ASN A 188 -6.86 5.41 10.17
N ILE A 189 -6.57 4.44 9.29
CA ILE A 189 -5.59 4.67 8.21
C ILE A 189 -6.21 5.77 7.36
N LEU A 190 -5.63 6.96 7.48
CA LEU A 190 -6.12 8.13 6.77
C LEU A 190 -5.59 8.06 5.35
N VAL A 191 -6.40 7.53 4.43
CA VAL A 191 -6.18 7.69 2.99
C VAL A 191 -6.56 9.13 2.66
N GLU A 192 -5.64 10.05 2.96
CA GLU A 192 -5.83 11.45 2.66
C GLU A 192 -5.25 11.78 1.29
N ASP A 193 -6.11 12.27 0.41
CA ASP A 193 -5.70 12.78 -0.89
C ASP A 193 -5.16 14.22 -0.75
N LYS A 194 -4.06 14.39 0.00
CA LYS A 194 -3.44 15.71 0.29
C LYS A 194 -3.00 16.46 -0.98
N VAL A 195 -2.95 15.77 -2.14
CA VAL A 195 -2.61 16.36 -3.45
C VAL A 195 -3.68 17.36 -3.91
N LYS A 196 -4.97 17.15 -3.61
CA LYS A 196 -6.04 18.09 -3.99
C LYS A 196 -6.06 19.36 -3.14
N GLU A 197 -5.64 19.26 -1.88
CA GLU A 197 -5.48 20.44 -1.01
C GLU A 197 -4.33 21.32 -1.52
N ARG A 198 -3.27 20.71 -2.06
CA ARG A 198 -2.14 21.38 -2.72
C ARG A 198 -2.58 22.27 -3.90
N GLU A 199 -3.42 21.77 -4.81
CA GLU A 199 -3.92 22.58 -5.94
C GLU A 199 -4.83 23.74 -5.51
N ARG A 200 -5.51 23.62 -4.36
CA ARG A 200 -6.33 24.70 -3.80
C ARG A 200 -5.50 25.77 -3.10
N VAL A 201 -4.45 25.38 -2.39
CA VAL A 201 -3.57 26.31 -1.67
C VAL A 201 -2.66 27.07 -2.65
N GLU A 202 -2.08 26.40 -3.64
CA GLU A 202 -1.24 27.03 -4.67
C GLU A 202 -2.06 28.02 -5.53
N LYS A 203 -3.37 27.76 -5.75
CA LYS A 203 -4.28 28.72 -6.42
C LYS A 203 -4.71 29.90 -5.53
N ARG A 204 -4.58 29.79 -4.20
CA ARG A 204 -4.92 30.87 -3.26
C ARG A 204 -3.75 31.83 -2.99
N GLU A 205 -2.51 31.41 -3.25
CA GLU A 205 -1.34 32.29 -3.13
C GLU A 205 -1.02 33.10 -4.40
N ILE A 206 -1.77 32.88 -5.50
CA ILE A 206 -1.58 33.56 -6.79
C ILE A 206 -2.72 34.59 -7.07
N LEU A 207 -3.56 34.89 -6.07
CA LEU A 207 -4.63 35.90 -6.11
C LEU A 207 -4.49 36.87 -4.94
#